data_AF-A0A319BI87-F1
#
_entry.id   AF-A0A319BI87-F1
#
_cell.length_a   1.000
_cell.length_b   1.000
_cell.length_c   1.000
_cell.angle_alpha   90.00
_cell.angle_beta   90.00
_cell.angle_gamma   90.00
#
_symmetry.space_group_name_H-M   'P 1'
#
loop_
_entity.id
_entity.type
_entity.pdbx_description
1 polymer ?
#
loop_
_entity_poly.entity_id
_entity_poly.type
_entity_poly.pdbx_seq_one_letter_code
_entity_poly.pdbx_strand_id
1 'polypeptide(L)'
;MQPAQPVKQLTPYFWGNKDVPEPLPVSGYEECRNLMGDCSLLRLDGIVTCGLEKLNSVFKAIDEHGGSKIPHRHLVDLKLSPELQQWRTDQHRAGRVLPSKGSGLARVPDKVIELLNAQDWPEPLLTRAAFFGCGLFNMLCGAYDAHTLYSNYCLDMIFYWEHAYHHVFPDFVSTIEHAIHDPHALVTLGGRDRRTAAGLALRYMREKTSLEEQYVTHLSGKVARVNRDQALPLWICESSIWPCGVEAIARGFDCAATAHDLMQSVPLTDIVDVGSDLVNSELLNALLNTADICDAGVITEENLRCAYDACVQNSARMLTERWSDPSAKICMDLYVWHILNDRHNFLRRALLGYHKVRKTYTEQREADFGETFDPDYRTTGFSRPLQSPCDGHEYCDHVQKRLKSTRNGTWLNAFQWQ
;
A
#
# COMPACT_ATOMS: atom_id res chain seq x y z
N MET A 1 -11.83 42.98 -27.85
CA MET A 1 -10.79 41.93 -27.93
C MET A 1 -10.20 41.76 -26.54
N GLN A 2 -10.54 40.68 -25.84
CA GLN A 2 -9.85 40.30 -24.61
C GLN A 2 -8.46 39.77 -24.98
N PRO A 3 -7.39 40.11 -24.23
CA PRO A 3 -6.07 39.54 -24.48
C PRO A 3 -6.10 38.03 -24.23
N ALA A 4 -5.49 37.29 -25.14
CA ALA A 4 -5.36 35.84 -25.09
C ALA A 4 -4.77 35.39 -23.74
N GLN A 5 -5.44 34.46 -23.07
CA GLN A 5 -4.82 33.68 -22.00
C GLN A 5 -3.60 32.93 -22.59
N PRO A 6 -2.41 33.03 -21.98
CA PRO A 6 -1.31 32.18 -22.38
C PRO A 6 -1.69 30.72 -22.11
N VAL A 7 -1.68 29.91 -23.17
CA VAL A 7 -1.88 28.45 -23.10
C VAL A 7 -0.74 27.82 -22.28
N LYS A 8 -1.10 26.95 -21.32
CA LYS A 8 -0.22 26.10 -20.50
C LYS A 8 0.95 25.54 -21.32
N GLN A 9 2.17 25.84 -20.91
CA GLN A 9 3.34 25.04 -21.26
C GLN A 9 3.82 24.36 -19.97
N LEU A 10 3.48 23.08 -19.80
CA LEU A 10 3.92 22.26 -18.66
C LEU A 10 4.74 21.08 -19.19
N THR A 11 6.05 21.05 -18.90
CA THR A 11 6.92 19.85 -19.01
C THR A 11 8.23 20.08 -18.24
N PRO A 12 8.82 19.11 -17.49
CA PRO A 12 8.64 17.65 -17.51
C PRO A 12 8.31 16.98 -16.12
N TYR A 13 8.08 15.67 -16.11
CA TYR A 13 7.78 14.81 -14.94
C TYR A 13 8.85 13.70 -14.83
N PHE A 14 10.04 14.06 -14.37
CA PHE A 14 11.28 13.30 -14.52
C PHE A 14 11.18 11.76 -14.36
N TRP A 15 11.63 11.08 -15.44
CA TRP A 15 11.44 9.68 -15.89
C TRP A 15 10.14 9.29 -16.62
N GLY A 16 9.41 10.26 -17.16
CA GLY A 16 8.79 10.07 -18.47
C GLY A 16 8.87 11.35 -19.30
N ASN A 17 9.06 11.15 -20.60
CA ASN A 17 9.30 12.19 -21.58
C ASN A 17 8.03 12.98 -21.92
N LYS A 18 8.16 14.11 -22.61
CA LYS A 18 7.14 15.17 -22.87
C LYS A 18 5.70 14.77 -23.23
N ASP A 19 5.48 13.51 -23.58
CA ASP A 19 4.19 12.93 -23.90
C ASP A 19 3.68 12.17 -22.67
N VAL A 20 3.03 12.85 -21.72
CA VAL A 20 2.11 12.16 -20.81
C VAL A 20 0.93 11.77 -21.70
N PRO A 21 0.74 10.47 -22.03
CA PRO A 21 -0.47 10.08 -22.74
C PRO A 21 -1.65 10.55 -21.90
N GLU A 22 -2.68 11.11 -22.53
CA GLU A 22 -3.92 11.35 -21.82
C GLU A 22 -4.33 10.04 -21.12
N PRO A 23 -4.60 10.07 -19.81
CA PRO A 23 -5.00 8.88 -19.10
C PRO A 23 -6.23 8.31 -19.82
N LEU A 24 -6.16 7.01 -20.13
CA LEU A 24 -7.29 6.34 -20.77
C LEU A 24 -8.51 6.44 -19.85
N PRO A 25 -9.73 6.59 -20.40
CA PRO A 25 -10.93 6.56 -19.59
C PRO A 25 -10.96 5.29 -18.73
N VAL A 26 -10.98 5.46 -17.41
CA VAL A 26 -11.03 4.35 -16.46
C VAL A 26 -12.48 4.10 -16.07
N SER A 27 -12.98 2.89 -16.32
CA SER A 27 -14.33 2.47 -15.92
C SER A 27 -14.32 1.79 -14.54
N GLY A 28 -15.47 1.75 -13.88
CA GLY A 28 -15.63 1.13 -12.55
C GLY A 28 -14.99 1.93 -11.41
N TYR A 29 -14.65 1.20 -10.33
CA TYR A 29 -14.21 1.76 -9.04
C TYR A 29 -15.28 2.62 -8.37
N GLU A 30 -16.55 2.22 -8.51
CA GLU A 30 -17.70 3.03 -8.09
C GLU A 30 -17.67 3.37 -6.59
N GLU A 31 -17.24 2.45 -5.72
CA GLU A 31 -17.14 2.74 -4.29
C GLU A 31 -16.06 3.79 -3.99
N CYS A 32 -14.88 3.68 -4.62
CA CYS A 32 -13.85 4.70 -4.50
C CYS A 32 -14.30 6.03 -5.11
N ARG A 33 -15.08 6.00 -6.20
CA ARG A 33 -15.63 7.21 -6.84
C ARG A 33 -16.61 7.92 -5.92
N ASN A 34 -17.51 7.17 -5.29
CA ASN A 34 -18.44 7.69 -4.29
C ASN A 34 -17.72 8.20 -3.03
N LEU A 35 -16.69 7.48 -2.57
CA LEU A 35 -15.90 7.90 -1.42
C LEU A 35 -15.11 9.17 -1.72
N MET A 36 -14.42 9.25 -2.86
CA MET A 36 -13.56 10.39 -3.20
C MET A 36 -14.33 11.61 -3.69
N GLY A 37 -15.54 11.45 -4.23
CA GLY A 37 -16.42 12.55 -4.62
C GLY A 37 -15.75 13.53 -5.58
N ASP A 38 -15.51 14.76 -5.13
CA ASP A 38 -14.86 15.84 -5.90
C ASP A 38 -13.33 15.77 -5.91
N CYS A 39 -12.74 14.76 -5.26
CA CYS A 39 -11.30 14.54 -5.15
C CYS A 39 -10.55 15.69 -4.45
N SER A 40 -11.25 16.49 -3.65
CA SER A 40 -10.64 17.59 -2.91
C SER A 40 -9.84 17.11 -1.69
N LEU A 41 -8.85 17.92 -1.29
CA LEU A 41 -8.13 17.71 -0.03
C LEU A 41 -9.06 17.80 1.19
N LEU A 42 -10.15 18.58 1.10
CA LEU A 42 -11.17 18.66 2.15
C LEU A 42 -11.88 17.31 2.31
N ARG A 43 -12.22 16.66 1.19
CA ARG A 43 -12.82 15.33 1.22
C ARG A 43 -11.88 14.31 1.86
N LEU A 44 -10.59 14.39 1.53
CA LEU A 44 -9.55 13.53 2.09
C LEU A 44 -9.33 13.74 3.59
N ASP A 45 -9.34 14.98 4.07
CA ASP A 45 -9.33 15.29 5.50
C ASP A 45 -10.53 14.68 6.25
N GLY A 46 -11.71 14.69 5.61
CA GLY A 46 -12.91 14.00 6.10
C GLY A 46 -12.73 12.48 6.20
N ILE A 47 -12.10 11.86 5.19
CA ILE A 47 -11.75 10.43 5.21
C ILE A 47 -10.80 10.11 6.37
N VAL A 48 -9.74 10.91 6.54
CA VAL A 48 -8.77 10.73 7.63
C VAL A 48 -9.43 10.91 9.00
N THR A 49 -10.33 11.88 9.14
CA THR A 49 -11.09 12.10 10.38
C THR A 49 -11.96 10.87 10.71
N CYS A 50 -12.70 10.35 9.72
CA CYS A 50 -13.49 9.13 9.88
C CYS A 50 -12.61 7.91 10.22
N GLY A 51 -11.45 7.78 9.58
CA GLY A 51 -10.48 6.72 9.87
C GLY A 51 -9.98 6.79 11.32
N LEU A 52 -9.62 7.99 11.79
CA LEU A 52 -9.19 8.22 13.18
C LEU A 52 -10.29 7.93 14.20
N GLU A 53 -11.53 8.33 13.92
CA GLU A 53 -12.68 8.03 14.79
C GLU A 53 -12.88 6.52 14.92
N LYS A 54 -12.81 5.80 13.80
CA LYS A 54 -12.93 4.34 13.79
C LYS A 54 -11.76 3.67 14.52
N LEU A 55 -10.54 4.10 14.24
CA LEU A 55 -9.32 3.62 14.91
C LEU A 55 -9.45 3.76 16.43
N ASN A 56 -9.77 4.95 16.92
CA ASN A 56 -10.01 5.22 18.32
C ASN A 56 -11.12 4.34 18.92
N SER A 57 -12.23 4.15 18.20
CA SER A 57 -13.32 3.28 18.64
C SER A 57 -12.88 1.82 18.80
N VAL A 58 -12.02 1.31 17.91
CA VAL A 58 -11.52 -0.06 17.97
C VAL A 58 -10.58 -0.23 19.17
N PHE A 59 -9.66 0.70 19.41
CA PHE A 59 -8.76 0.63 20.56
C PHE A 59 -9.50 0.76 21.89
N LYS A 60 -10.49 1.65 22.01
CA LYS A 60 -11.33 1.76 23.22
C LYS A 60 -12.09 0.46 23.54
N ALA A 61 -12.49 -0.30 22.52
CA ALA A 61 -13.17 -1.58 22.73
C ALA A 61 -12.28 -2.64 23.41
N ILE A 62 -10.95 -2.45 23.45
CA ILE A 62 -10.01 -3.33 24.16
C ILE A 62 -10.25 -3.22 25.68
N ASP A 63 -10.45 -2.00 26.19
CA ASP A 63 -10.72 -1.75 27.61
C ASP A 63 -12.06 -2.34 28.06
N GLU A 64 -13.07 -2.30 27.19
CA GLU A 64 -14.43 -2.76 27.48
C GLU A 64 -14.57 -4.30 27.46
N HIS A 65 -13.67 -5.00 26.74
CA HIS A 65 -13.69 -6.47 26.63
C HIS A 65 -13.43 -7.20 27.96
N GLY A 66 -12.91 -6.49 28.98
CA GLY A 66 -12.68 -7.04 30.31
C GLY A 66 -13.94 -7.23 31.17
N GLY A 67 -15.12 -6.69 30.78
CA GLY A 67 -16.24 -6.54 31.72
C GLY A 67 -17.67 -6.87 31.25
N SER A 68 -17.96 -7.07 29.96
CA SER A 68 -19.37 -7.05 29.50
C SER A 68 -19.76 -8.15 28.49
N LYS A 69 -20.96 -8.72 28.71
CA LYS A 69 -21.64 -9.72 27.87
C LYS A 69 -22.48 -9.06 26.76
N ILE A 70 -21.92 -8.14 25.99
CA ILE A 70 -22.64 -7.53 24.85
C ILE A 70 -22.31 -8.29 23.55
N PRO A 71 -23.29 -8.58 22.67
CA PRO A 71 -23.15 -9.56 21.57
C PRO A 71 -22.51 -9.02 20.28
N HIS A 72 -22.10 -7.76 20.22
CA HIS A 72 -21.41 -7.20 19.05
C HIS A 72 -19.95 -6.96 19.41
N ARG A 73 -19.17 -8.03 19.43
CA ARG A 73 -17.74 -7.94 19.70
C ARG A 73 -17.06 -7.24 18.52
N HIS A 74 -16.77 -5.95 18.68
CA HIS A 74 -15.93 -5.16 17.77
C HIS A 74 -14.50 -5.71 17.64
N LEU A 75 -14.10 -6.60 18.55
CA LEU A 75 -12.80 -7.27 18.59
C LEU A 75 -12.99 -8.78 18.61
N VAL A 76 -12.22 -9.50 17.81
CA VAL A 76 -12.29 -10.95 17.68
C VAL A 76 -10.92 -11.53 18.03
N ASP A 77 -10.91 -12.50 18.94
CA ASP A 77 -9.74 -13.34 19.19
C ASP A 77 -9.60 -14.37 18.07
N LEU A 78 -8.48 -14.31 17.35
CA LEU A 78 -8.19 -15.23 16.25
C LEU A 78 -7.34 -16.41 16.70
N LYS A 79 -7.60 -17.54 16.06
CA LYS A 79 -6.72 -18.71 16.08
C LYS A 79 -6.64 -19.36 14.71
N LEU A 80 -5.54 -20.06 14.43
CA LEU A 80 -5.46 -20.93 13.27
C LEU A 80 -6.33 -22.18 13.48
N SER A 81 -6.92 -22.66 12.39
CA SER A 81 -7.42 -24.03 12.30
C SER A 81 -6.31 -25.04 12.59
N PRO A 82 -6.63 -26.25 13.09
CA PRO A 82 -5.63 -27.28 13.37
C PRO A 82 -4.71 -27.59 12.18
N GLU A 83 -5.26 -27.62 10.98
CA GLU A 83 -4.54 -27.92 9.74
C GLU A 83 -3.53 -26.82 9.39
N LEU A 84 -3.94 -25.54 9.48
CA LEU A 84 -3.02 -24.42 9.25
C LEU A 84 -1.99 -24.27 10.35
N GLN A 85 -2.35 -24.56 11.61
CA GLN A 85 -1.42 -24.57 12.73
C GLN A 85 -0.35 -25.67 12.56
N GLN A 86 -0.77 -26.87 12.14
CA GLN A 86 0.14 -27.96 11.84
C GLN A 86 1.06 -27.58 10.68
N TRP A 87 0.49 -27.03 9.61
CA TRP A 87 1.26 -26.55 8.47
C TRP A 87 2.32 -25.51 8.87
N ARG A 88 1.95 -24.49 9.67
CA ARG A 88 2.88 -23.48 10.20
C ARG A 88 4.02 -24.13 10.97
N THR A 89 3.69 -25.09 11.83
CA THR A 89 4.67 -25.85 12.62
C THR A 89 5.67 -26.58 11.72
N ASP A 90 5.21 -27.18 10.63
CA ASP A 90 6.08 -27.89 9.68
C ASP A 90 6.96 -26.92 8.87
N GLN A 91 6.46 -25.72 8.55
CA GLN A 91 7.29 -24.68 7.94
C GLN A 91 8.38 -24.20 8.91
N HIS A 92 8.04 -23.98 10.20
CA HIS A 92 9.01 -23.60 11.24
C HIS A 92 10.10 -24.66 11.42
N ARG A 93 9.72 -25.96 11.50
CA ARG A 93 10.69 -27.08 11.58
C ARG A 93 11.65 -27.12 10.41
N ALA A 94 11.19 -26.69 9.23
CA ALA A 94 12.01 -26.61 8.04
C ALA A 94 12.82 -25.30 7.91
N GLY A 95 12.94 -24.52 9.00
CA GLY A 95 13.69 -23.27 9.05
C GLY A 95 13.02 -22.10 8.34
N ARG A 96 11.77 -22.25 7.90
CA ARG A 96 11.01 -21.17 7.25
C ARG A 96 10.29 -20.35 8.30
N VAL A 97 11.07 -19.61 9.08
CA VAL A 97 10.60 -18.60 10.04
C VAL A 97 10.87 -17.22 9.43
N LEU A 98 9.99 -16.26 9.67
CA LEU A 98 10.23 -14.87 9.26
C LEU A 98 11.37 -14.29 10.10
N PRO A 99 12.43 -13.72 9.50
CA PRO A 99 13.48 -13.06 10.26
C PRO A 99 12.92 -11.80 10.95
N SER A 100 13.57 -11.37 12.03
CA SER A 100 13.23 -10.09 12.65
C SER A 100 13.40 -8.93 11.67
N LYS A 101 12.60 -7.87 11.81
CA LYS A 101 12.62 -6.67 10.95
C LYS A 101 13.97 -5.91 10.95
N GLY A 102 14.96 -6.34 11.75
CA GLY A 102 16.16 -5.57 12.09
C GLY A 102 17.20 -5.38 10.97
N SER A 103 17.21 -6.21 9.92
CA SER A 103 18.16 -6.02 8.80
C SER A 103 17.84 -4.78 7.94
N GLY A 104 16.59 -4.29 8.00
CA GLY A 104 16.16 -3.10 7.26
C GLY A 104 16.76 -1.79 7.78
N LEU A 105 17.11 -1.72 9.07
CA LEU A 105 17.79 -0.57 9.69
C LEU A 105 19.29 -0.52 9.39
N ALA A 106 19.86 -1.60 8.84
CA ALA A 106 21.26 -1.58 8.44
C ALA A 106 21.48 -0.52 7.36
N ARG A 107 22.62 0.17 7.43
CA ARG A 107 23.02 1.14 6.41
C ARG A 107 23.17 0.46 5.05
N VAL A 108 22.82 1.18 3.99
CA VAL A 108 23.11 0.82 2.61
C VAL A 108 24.64 0.77 2.41
N PRO A 109 25.19 -0.15 1.60
CA PRO A 109 26.63 -0.19 1.34
C PRO A 109 27.15 1.14 0.77
N ASP A 110 28.32 1.59 1.24
CA ASP A 110 28.93 2.88 0.83
C ASP A 110 29.04 3.01 -0.68
N LYS A 111 29.27 1.90 -1.39
CA LYS A 111 29.36 1.91 -2.85
C LYS A 111 28.08 2.39 -3.53
N VAL A 112 26.91 2.05 -2.98
CA VAL A 112 25.61 2.51 -3.51
C VAL A 112 25.42 3.99 -3.21
N ILE A 113 25.81 4.44 -2.01
CA ILE A 113 25.76 5.84 -1.60
C ILE A 113 26.64 6.70 -2.52
N GLU A 114 27.85 6.25 -2.83
CA GLU A 114 28.75 6.91 -3.79
C GLU A 114 28.15 6.98 -5.20
N LEU A 115 27.56 5.87 -5.68
CA LEU A 115 26.99 5.79 -7.03
C LEU A 115 25.82 6.77 -7.24
N LEU A 116 25.04 7.01 -6.18
CA LEU A 116 23.88 7.88 -6.22
C LEU A 116 24.17 9.29 -5.68
N ASN A 117 25.42 9.57 -5.32
CA ASN A 117 25.87 10.84 -4.74
C ASN A 117 25.00 11.28 -3.55
N ALA A 118 24.72 10.32 -2.65
CA ALA A 118 23.82 10.45 -1.50
C ALA A 118 24.58 10.58 -0.16
N GLN A 119 25.87 10.93 -0.18
CA GLN A 119 26.73 10.96 1.01
C GLN A 119 26.22 11.94 2.08
N ASP A 120 25.61 13.04 1.64
CA ASP A 120 25.10 14.11 2.51
C ASP A 120 23.62 13.93 2.87
N TRP A 121 23.01 12.78 2.53
CA TRP A 121 21.62 12.53 2.90
C TRP A 121 21.49 12.22 4.40
N PRO A 122 20.33 12.54 5.01
CA PRO A 122 20.08 12.21 6.40
C PRO A 122 20.20 10.70 6.65
N GLU A 123 20.79 10.32 7.78
CA GLU A 123 20.92 8.93 8.23
C GLU A 123 19.66 8.07 8.07
N PRO A 124 18.44 8.52 8.44
CA PRO A 124 17.24 7.69 8.26
C PRO A 124 16.95 7.30 6.81
N LEU A 125 17.38 8.10 5.81
CA LEU A 125 17.22 7.77 4.39
C LEU A 125 18.26 6.73 3.91
N LEU A 126 19.36 6.57 4.63
CA LEU A 126 20.49 5.70 4.26
C LEU A 126 20.38 4.29 4.84
N THR A 127 19.23 3.94 5.43
CA THR A 127 18.90 2.57 5.81
C THR A 127 18.45 1.78 4.58
N ARG A 128 18.72 0.48 4.53
CA ARG A 128 18.30 -0.38 3.40
C ARG A 128 16.80 -0.34 3.16
N ALA A 129 16.01 -0.35 4.24
CA ALA A 129 14.56 -0.30 4.12
C ALA A 129 14.10 1.01 3.48
N ALA A 130 14.54 2.17 3.99
CA ALA A 130 14.11 3.47 3.48
C ALA A 130 14.62 3.74 2.06
N PHE A 131 15.88 3.44 1.81
CA PHE A 131 16.53 3.71 0.53
C PHE A 131 15.91 2.90 -0.61
N PHE A 132 15.68 1.60 -0.41
CA PHE A 132 15.08 0.72 -1.41
C PHE A 132 13.55 0.65 -1.36
N GLY A 133 12.92 1.14 -0.28
CA GLY A 133 11.47 1.29 -0.17
C GLY A 133 11.02 2.66 -0.69
N CYS A 134 10.94 3.65 0.19
CA CYS A 134 10.48 5.02 -0.17
C CYS A 134 11.31 5.67 -1.28
N GLY A 135 12.61 5.37 -1.38
CA GLY A 135 13.44 5.84 -2.48
C GLY A 135 12.99 5.27 -3.83
N LEU A 136 12.95 3.94 -3.96
CA LEU A 136 12.53 3.28 -5.20
C LEU A 136 11.09 3.63 -5.60
N PHE A 137 10.18 3.66 -4.63
CA PHE A 137 8.81 4.13 -4.79
C PHE A 137 8.73 5.47 -5.54
N ASN A 138 9.50 6.46 -5.09
CA ASN A 138 9.46 7.80 -5.66
C ASN A 138 10.14 7.84 -7.02
N MET A 139 11.15 6.99 -7.26
CA MET A 139 11.71 6.81 -8.60
C MET A 139 10.67 6.27 -9.58
N LEU A 140 9.86 5.29 -9.17
CA LEU A 140 8.85 4.67 -10.02
C LEU A 140 7.67 5.62 -10.32
N CYS A 141 7.31 6.48 -9.36
CA CYS A 141 6.29 7.53 -9.53
C CYS A 141 6.74 8.67 -10.44
N GLY A 142 8.04 8.95 -10.44
CA GLY A 142 8.64 10.15 -10.98
C GLY A 142 8.35 11.38 -10.12
N ALA A 143 9.13 12.44 -10.35
CA ALA A 143 8.98 13.74 -9.70
C ALA A 143 9.25 14.85 -10.72
N TYR A 144 8.90 16.10 -10.42
CA TYR A 144 9.12 17.21 -11.35
C TYR A 144 10.60 17.35 -11.79
N ASP A 145 11.51 17.27 -10.83
CA ASP A 145 12.97 17.27 -11.03
C ASP A 145 13.67 16.53 -9.88
N ALA A 146 15.01 16.46 -9.91
CA ALA A 146 15.80 15.77 -8.90
C ALA A 146 15.67 16.39 -7.49
N HIS A 147 15.49 17.72 -7.39
CA HIS A 147 15.30 18.38 -6.10
C HIS A 147 13.95 18.00 -5.48
N THR A 148 12.89 18.03 -6.29
CA THR A 148 11.55 17.59 -5.91
C THR A 148 11.53 16.09 -5.58
N LEU A 149 12.30 15.26 -6.30
CA LEU A 149 12.44 13.84 -6.02
C LEU A 149 13.01 13.60 -4.62
N TYR A 150 14.13 14.24 -4.29
CA TYR A 150 14.74 14.16 -2.95
C TYR A 150 13.79 14.68 -1.86
N SER A 151 13.14 15.81 -2.10
CA SER A 151 12.12 16.37 -1.20
C SER A 151 10.98 15.38 -0.95
N ASN A 152 10.49 14.72 -2.00
CA ASN A 152 9.45 13.69 -1.90
C ASN A 152 9.94 12.44 -1.15
N TYR A 153 11.22 12.04 -1.28
CA TYR A 153 11.79 10.96 -0.47
C TYR A 153 11.73 11.30 1.01
N CYS A 154 12.22 12.48 1.38
CA CYS A 154 12.19 12.96 2.76
C CYS A 154 10.77 13.05 3.31
N LEU A 155 9.81 13.50 2.47
CA LEU A 155 8.41 13.63 2.83
C LEU A 155 7.76 12.28 3.13
N ASP A 156 7.96 11.29 2.26
CA ASP A 156 7.30 9.99 2.39
C ASP A 156 7.93 9.09 3.46
N MET A 157 9.03 9.52 4.08
CA MET A 157 9.55 8.88 5.29
C MET A 157 8.51 8.78 6.42
N ILE A 158 7.39 9.51 6.34
CA ILE A 158 6.18 9.32 7.16
C ILE A 158 5.75 7.85 7.24
N PHE A 159 5.90 7.08 6.15
CA PHE A 159 5.67 5.63 6.15
C PHE A 159 6.44 4.94 7.29
N TYR A 160 7.71 5.29 7.49
CA TYR A 160 8.55 4.70 8.53
C TYR A 160 8.26 5.19 9.95
N TRP A 161 7.25 6.04 10.15
CA TRP A 161 6.77 6.38 11.49
C TRP A 161 6.28 5.13 12.22
N GLU A 162 5.51 4.26 11.54
CA GLU A 162 5.03 2.97 12.09
C GLU A 162 6.16 1.95 12.34
N HIS A 163 7.33 2.20 11.75
CA HIS A 163 8.53 1.41 11.95
C HIS A 163 9.45 1.99 13.03
N ALA A 164 8.93 2.91 13.85
CA ALA A 164 9.60 3.52 15.00
C ALA A 164 10.87 4.32 14.64
N TYR A 165 11.02 4.79 13.40
CA TYR A 165 12.21 5.57 13.00
C TYR A 165 12.36 6.86 13.82
N HIS A 166 11.25 7.44 14.28
CA HIS A 166 11.23 8.61 15.15
C HIS A 166 11.86 8.38 16.53
N HIS A 167 11.95 7.12 17.00
CA HIS A 167 12.67 6.75 18.23
C HIS A 167 14.16 6.47 18.00
N VAL A 168 14.54 6.13 16.76
CA VAL A 168 15.90 5.67 16.41
C VAL A 168 16.77 6.80 15.87
N PHE A 169 16.20 7.68 15.06
CA PHE A 169 16.95 8.70 14.32
C PHE A 169 16.55 10.10 14.79
N PRO A 170 17.47 10.88 15.40
CA PRO A 170 17.19 12.23 15.88
C PRO A 170 16.68 13.17 14.78
N ASP A 171 17.19 13.03 13.56
CA ASP A 171 16.87 13.92 12.44
C ASP A 171 15.61 13.49 11.66
N PHE A 172 14.93 12.41 12.07
CA PHE A 172 13.79 11.88 11.32
C PHE A 172 12.63 12.88 11.21
N VAL A 173 12.22 13.46 12.34
CA VAL A 173 11.10 14.40 12.36
C VAL A 173 11.43 15.68 11.61
N SER A 174 12.63 16.24 11.82
CA SER A 174 13.07 17.46 11.16
C SER A 174 13.22 17.27 9.64
N THR A 175 13.63 16.09 9.19
CA THR A 175 13.71 15.74 7.75
C THR A 175 12.33 15.83 7.07
N ILE A 176 11.29 15.27 7.70
CA ILE A 176 9.92 15.32 7.20
C ILE A 176 9.39 16.77 7.22
N GLU A 177 9.60 17.50 8.31
CA GLU A 177 9.13 18.88 8.46
C GLU A 177 9.75 19.83 7.42
N HIS A 178 11.05 19.70 7.16
CA HIS A 178 11.70 20.48 6.10
C HIS A 178 11.11 20.17 4.71
N ALA A 179 10.82 18.90 4.41
CA ALA A 179 10.25 18.49 3.13
C ALA A 179 8.80 18.99 2.92
N ILE A 180 8.00 19.05 3.99
CA ILE A 180 6.64 19.63 3.98
C ILE A 180 6.69 21.10 3.53
N HIS A 181 7.73 21.84 3.97
CA HIS A 181 7.88 23.27 3.74
C HIS A 181 8.84 23.64 2.60
N ASP A 182 9.28 22.67 1.79
CA ASP A 182 10.20 22.92 0.68
C ASP A 182 9.60 23.91 -0.34
N PRO A 183 10.15 25.14 -0.46
CA PRO A 183 9.59 26.18 -1.31
C PRO A 183 9.65 25.84 -2.79
N HIS A 184 10.63 25.06 -3.23
CA HIS A 184 10.76 24.65 -4.63
C HIS A 184 9.70 23.62 -4.98
N ALA A 185 9.55 22.60 -4.14
CA ALA A 185 8.58 21.55 -4.43
C ALA A 185 7.13 22.05 -4.29
N LEU A 186 6.85 23.01 -3.40
CA LEU A 186 5.52 23.62 -3.22
C LEU A 186 4.96 24.32 -4.46
N VAL A 187 5.81 24.74 -5.41
CA VAL A 187 5.38 25.42 -6.65
C VAL A 187 5.28 24.48 -7.85
N THR A 188 5.61 23.20 -7.67
CA THR A 188 5.46 22.18 -8.72
C THR A 188 4.02 21.71 -8.86
N LEU A 189 3.68 21.10 -10.00
CA LEU A 189 2.35 20.55 -10.25
C LEU A 189 2.02 19.45 -9.24
N GLY A 190 0.98 19.64 -8.42
CA GLY A 190 0.60 18.70 -7.36
C GLY A 190 1.49 18.73 -6.11
N GLY A 191 2.58 19.48 -6.12
CA GLY A 191 3.55 19.51 -5.01
C GLY A 191 2.96 20.04 -3.70
N ARG A 192 2.14 21.10 -3.77
CA ARG A 192 1.39 21.64 -2.62
C ARG A 192 0.38 20.65 -2.07
N ASP A 193 -0.36 19.98 -2.96
CA ASP A 193 -1.41 19.05 -2.57
C ASP A 193 -0.80 17.82 -1.89
N ARG A 194 0.29 17.28 -2.44
CA ARG A 194 1.09 16.22 -1.83
C ARG A 194 1.60 16.57 -0.43
N ARG A 195 2.07 17.80 -0.21
CA ARG A 195 2.59 18.23 1.11
C ARG A 195 1.47 18.46 2.13
N THR A 196 0.33 18.94 1.67
CA THR A 196 -0.89 19.03 2.51
C THR A 196 -1.37 17.63 2.91
N ALA A 197 -1.40 16.72 1.93
CA ALA A 197 -1.68 15.30 2.12
C ALA A 197 -0.71 14.63 3.10
N ALA A 198 0.58 14.91 2.99
CA ALA A 198 1.58 14.39 3.94
C ALA A 198 1.32 14.86 5.38
N GLY A 199 0.89 16.12 5.59
CA GLY A 199 0.51 16.60 6.92
C GLY A 199 -0.66 15.81 7.53
N LEU A 200 -1.65 15.46 6.73
CA LEU A 200 -2.78 14.62 7.13
C LEU A 200 -2.36 13.16 7.38
N ALA A 201 -1.47 12.61 6.54
CA ALA A 201 -0.90 11.27 6.73
C ALA A 201 -0.13 11.19 8.05
N LEU A 202 0.71 12.19 8.33
CA LEU A 202 1.46 12.30 9.57
C LEU A 202 0.54 12.40 10.80
N ARG A 203 -0.58 13.12 10.70
CA ARG A 203 -1.62 13.16 11.75
C ARG A 203 -2.15 11.76 12.04
N TYR A 204 -2.51 11.01 11.00
CA TYR A 204 -3.02 9.65 11.14
C TYR A 204 -1.99 8.71 11.79
N MET A 205 -0.76 8.69 11.26
CA MET A 205 0.30 7.79 11.73
C MET A 205 0.71 8.06 13.18
N ARG A 206 0.78 9.33 13.60
CA ARG A 206 1.09 9.68 14.99
C ARG A 206 0.05 9.14 15.97
N GLU A 207 -1.23 9.35 15.67
CA GLU A 207 -2.33 8.86 16.52
C GLU A 207 -2.37 7.33 16.55
N LYS A 208 -2.24 6.68 15.38
CA LYS A 208 -2.17 5.22 15.28
C LYS A 208 -1.04 4.65 16.12
N THR A 209 0.19 5.11 15.91
CA THR A 209 1.34 4.61 16.64
C THR A 209 1.22 4.87 18.14
N SER A 210 0.70 6.03 18.56
CA SER A 210 0.45 6.31 19.98
C SER A 210 -0.55 5.31 20.61
N LEU A 211 -1.62 4.96 19.89
CA LEU A 211 -2.59 3.96 20.35
C LEU A 211 -1.97 2.56 20.37
N GLU A 212 -1.22 2.18 19.34
CA GLU A 212 -0.54 0.88 19.30
C GLU A 212 0.47 0.72 20.44
N GLU A 213 1.26 1.76 20.74
CA GLU A 213 2.19 1.76 21.87
C GLU A 213 1.46 1.64 23.22
N GLN A 214 0.36 2.37 23.39
CA GLN A 214 -0.45 2.34 24.61
C GLN A 214 -1.02 0.94 24.87
N TYR A 215 -1.49 0.25 23.83
CA TYR A 215 -2.22 -1.00 23.95
C TYR A 215 -1.40 -2.24 23.60
N VAL A 216 -0.11 -2.12 23.28
CA VAL A 216 0.74 -3.18 22.70
C VAL A 216 0.61 -4.56 23.40
N THR A 217 0.47 -4.58 24.73
CA THR A 217 0.34 -5.80 25.54
C THR A 217 -1.00 -6.52 25.39
N HIS A 218 -1.99 -5.88 24.76
CA HIS A 218 -3.37 -6.36 24.61
C HIS A 218 -3.76 -6.68 23.16
N LEU A 219 -2.88 -6.42 22.19
CA LEU A 219 -3.20 -6.53 20.76
C LEU A 219 -3.01 -7.94 20.18
N SER A 220 -2.21 -8.76 20.86
CA SER A 220 -1.82 -10.09 20.37
C SER A 220 -3.04 -10.96 20.06
N GLY A 221 -3.10 -11.48 18.84
CA GLY A 221 -4.16 -12.38 18.39
C GLY A 221 -5.54 -11.75 18.26
N LYS A 222 -5.65 -10.41 18.25
CA LYS A 222 -6.92 -9.70 18.11
C LYS A 222 -7.04 -9.00 16.77
N VAL A 223 -8.24 -9.03 16.21
CA VAL A 223 -8.60 -8.27 15.01
C VAL A 223 -9.91 -7.52 15.23
N ALA A 224 -10.05 -6.38 14.58
CA ALA A 224 -11.28 -5.61 14.60
C ALA A 224 -12.33 -6.21 13.64
N ARG A 225 -13.59 -6.15 14.02
CA ARG A 225 -14.68 -6.30 13.05
C ARG A 225 -14.92 -4.95 12.37
N VAL A 226 -14.79 -4.94 11.05
CA VAL A 226 -15.13 -3.80 10.20
C VAL A 226 -16.18 -4.23 9.19
N ASN A 227 -17.09 -3.32 8.84
CA ASN A 227 -17.97 -3.49 7.70
C ASN A 227 -17.36 -2.79 6.47
N ARG A 228 -17.95 -2.97 5.29
CA ARG A 228 -17.34 -2.50 4.04
C ARG A 228 -17.20 -0.97 3.98
N ASP A 229 -18.21 -0.25 4.50
CA ASP A 229 -18.22 1.22 4.57
C ASP A 229 -17.13 1.76 5.49
N GLN A 230 -16.72 1.00 6.50
CA GLN A 230 -15.59 1.32 7.38
C GLN A 230 -14.25 0.90 6.76
N ALA A 231 -14.21 -0.26 6.11
CA ALA A 231 -13.00 -0.86 5.55
C ALA A 231 -12.35 0.07 4.52
N LEU A 232 -13.14 0.55 3.55
CA LEU A 232 -12.62 1.37 2.44
C LEU A 232 -11.88 2.64 2.89
N PRO A 233 -12.47 3.57 3.68
CA PRO A 233 -11.75 4.75 4.15
C PRO A 233 -10.59 4.40 5.08
N LEU A 234 -10.70 3.32 5.86
CA LEU A 234 -9.65 2.88 6.76
C LEU A 234 -8.41 2.39 5.99
N TRP A 235 -8.57 1.57 4.96
CA TRP A 235 -7.46 1.09 4.14
C TRP A 235 -6.77 2.21 3.36
N ILE A 236 -7.51 3.24 2.92
CA ILE A 236 -6.86 4.43 2.35
C ILE A 236 -5.99 5.15 3.39
N CYS A 237 -6.42 5.22 4.64
CA CYS A 237 -5.62 5.81 5.72
C CYS A 237 -4.40 4.95 6.09
N GLU A 238 -4.60 3.64 6.22
CA GLU A 238 -3.55 2.65 6.55
C GLU A 238 -2.48 2.53 5.46
N SER A 239 -2.80 2.86 4.20
CA SER A 239 -1.83 2.90 3.11
C SER A 239 -0.60 3.76 3.43
N SER A 240 -0.78 4.88 4.14
CA SER A 240 0.23 5.90 4.52
C SER A 240 1.08 6.51 3.37
N ILE A 241 1.08 5.92 2.18
CA ILE A 241 1.74 6.37 0.95
C ILE A 241 0.87 7.29 0.10
N TRP A 242 -0.35 7.60 0.52
CA TRP A 242 -1.31 8.39 -0.24
C TRP A 242 -0.89 9.82 -0.65
N PRO A 243 0.11 10.50 -0.04
CA PRO A 243 0.64 11.75 -0.59
C PRO A 243 1.06 11.65 -2.06
N CYS A 244 1.63 10.52 -2.49
CA CYS A 244 1.98 10.31 -3.90
C CYS A 244 0.74 10.24 -4.81
N GLY A 245 -0.36 9.65 -4.32
CA GLY A 245 -1.59 9.47 -5.08
C GLY A 245 -2.28 10.80 -5.29
N VAL A 246 -2.22 11.69 -4.29
CA VAL A 246 -2.70 13.07 -4.44
C VAL A 246 -1.92 13.83 -5.51
N GLU A 247 -0.59 13.66 -5.58
CA GLU A 247 0.20 14.23 -6.69
C GLU A 247 -0.20 13.62 -8.03
N ALA A 248 -0.42 12.30 -8.09
CA ALA A 248 -0.89 11.63 -9.31
C ALA A 248 -2.25 12.19 -9.77
N ILE A 249 -3.20 12.38 -8.86
CA ILE A 249 -4.50 12.99 -9.17
C ILE A 249 -4.32 14.41 -9.73
N ALA A 250 -3.47 15.23 -9.10
CA ALA A 250 -3.15 16.57 -9.59
C ALA A 250 -2.45 16.56 -10.97
N ARG A 251 -1.75 15.48 -11.30
CA ARG A 251 -1.14 15.22 -12.63
C ARG A 251 -2.15 14.69 -13.67
N GLY A 252 -3.39 14.44 -13.28
CA GLY A 252 -4.49 14.06 -14.17
C GLY A 252 -4.86 12.58 -14.15
N PHE A 253 -4.26 11.74 -13.29
CA PHE A 253 -4.65 10.34 -13.15
C PHE A 253 -6.05 10.21 -12.52
N ASP A 254 -6.79 9.14 -12.84
CA ASP A 254 -8.15 8.95 -12.32
C ASP A 254 -8.12 8.77 -10.80
N CYS A 255 -8.92 9.59 -10.12
CA CYS A 255 -8.94 9.69 -8.68
C CYS A 255 -9.53 8.47 -7.98
N ALA A 256 -10.56 7.83 -8.55
CA ALA A 256 -11.15 6.62 -7.98
C ALA A 256 -10.20 5.44 -8.13
N ALA A 257 -9.54 5.33 -9.29
CA ALA A 257 -8.53 4.32 -9.57
C ALA A 257 -7.30 4.48 -8.65
N THR A 258 -6.82 5.71 -8.47
CA THR A 258 -5.72 6.03 -7.56
C THR A 258 -6.08 5.67 -6.11
N ALA A 259 -7.27 6.05 -5.65
CA ALA A 259 -7.75 5.71 -4.30
C ALA A 259 -7.88 4.19 -4.11
N HIS A 260 -8.34 3.47 -5.14
CA HIS A 260 -8.38 2.02 -5.14
C HIS A 260 -6.97 1.41 -5.01
N ASP A 261 -5.99 1.92 -5.75
CA ASP A 261 -4.61 1.43 -5.67
C ASP A 261 -4.05 1.62 -4.27
N LEU A 262 -4.21 2.81 -3.68
CA LEU A 262 -3.80 3.09 -2.32
C LEU A 262 -4.49 2.17 -1.31
N MET A 263 -5.80 1.93 -1.47
CA MET A 263 -6.51 0.95 -0.66
C MET A 263 -5.94 -0.46 -0.83
N GLN A 264 -5.60 -0.88 -2.06
CA GLN A 264 -4.98 -2.19 -2.32
C GLN A 264 -3.56 -2.30 -1.80
N SER A 265 -2.84 -1.21 -1.56
CA SER A 265 -1.49 -1.28 -1.00
C SER A 265 -1.47 -1.97 0.37
N VAL A 266 -2.57 -1.91 1.12
CA VAL A 266 -2.73 -2.50 2.46
C VAL A 266 -2.84 -4.04 2.44
N PRO A 267 -3.80 -4.69 1.73
CA PRO A 267 -3.83 -6.15 1.64
C PRO A 267 -2.55 -6.74 1.01
N LEU A 268 -1.80 -5.95 0.24
CA LEU A 268 -0.49 -6.35 -0.29
C LEU A 268 0.59 -6.44 0.78
N THR A 269 0.52 -5.63 1.84
CA THR A 269 1.42 -5.70 3.00
C THR A 269 0.91 -6.62 4.12
N ASP A 270 -0.41 -6.85 4.17
CA ASP A 270 -1.10 -7.58 5.24
C ASP A 270 -1.21 -9.10 5.01
N ILE A 271 -0.54 -9.62 3.99
CA ILE A 271 -0.53 -11.07 3.68
C ILE A 271 -0.11 -11.88 4.91
N VAL A 272 -0.99 -12.78 5.32
CA VAL A 272 -0.77 -13.66 6.47
C VAL A 272 0.24 -14.75 6.10
N ASP A 273 1.36 -14.79 6.83
CA ASP A 273 2.48 -15.71 6.63
C ASP A 273 2.85 -16.53 7.89
N VAL A 274 3.72 -17.52 7.78
CA VAL A 274 4.17 -18.41 8.88
C VAL A 274 4.79 -17.65 10.05
N GLY A 275 5.32 -16.47 9.77
CA GLY A 275 5.90 -15.57 10.75
C GLY A 275 5.00 -14.40 11.12
N SER A 276 3.96 -14.08 10.34
CA SER A 276 2.90 -13.13 10.72
C SER A 276 2.36 -13.52 12.10
N ASP A 277 2.75 -12.73 13.09
CA ASP A 277 1.95 -11.67 13.71
C ASP A 277 0.54 -12.02 14.20
N LEU A 278 0.11 -13.29 14.20
CA LEU A 278 -0.87 -13.77 15.19
C LEU A 278 -0.39 -13.58 16.66
N VAL A 279 0.85 -13.12 16.83
CA VAL A 279 1.46 -12.72 18.10
C VAL A 279 1.61 -11.19 18.24
N ASN A 280 1.57 -10.41 17.14
CA ASN A 280 1.62 -8.94 17.14
C ASN A 280 0.19 -8.37 16.92
N SER A 281 0.05 -7.05 16.89
CA SER A 281 -1.23 -6.41 16.58
C SER A 281 -1.63 -6.68 15.14
N GLU A 282 -2.71 -7.43 14.94
CA GLU A 282 -3.39 -7.59 13.64
C GLU A 282 -4.73 -6.84 13.67
N LEU A 283 -4.84 -5.87 14.56
CA LEU A 283 -6.09 -5.18 14.89
C LEU A 283 -6.78 -4.68 13.63
N LEU A 284 -6.00 -4.04 12.75
CA LEU A 284 -6.39 -3.59 11.43
C LEU A 284 -5.52 -4.31 10.38
N ASN A 285 -5.95 -5.50 9.97
CA ASN A 285 -5.39 -6.27 8.89
C ASN A 285 -6.48 -6.50 7.81
N ALA A 286 -6.27 -5.94 6.62
CA ALA A 286 -7.27 -5.90 5.57
C ALA A 286 -7.84 -7.26 5.17
N LEU A 287 -7.08 -8.35 5.37
CA LEU A 287 -7.47 -9.72 5.06
C LEU A 287 -8.19 -10.37 6.24
N LEU A 288 -7.63 -10.24 7.45
CA LEU A 288 -8.15 -10.86 8.68
C LEU A 288 -9.40 -10.17 9.22
N ASN A 289 -9.65 -8.90 8.88
CA ASN A 289 -10.85 -8.17 9.28
C ASN A 289 -12.10 -8.53 8.46
N THR A 290 -11.98 -9.38 7.43
CA THR A 290 -13.12 -9.87 6.65
C THR A 290 -14.09 -10.67 7.52
N ALA A 291 -15.39 -10.57 7.25
CA ALA A 291 -16.41 -11.29 8.01
C ALA A 291 -16.29 -12.82 7.89
N ASP A 292 -15.65 -13.33 6.83
CA ASP A 292 -15.32 -14.76 6.67
C ASP A 292 -14.40 -15.30 7.76
N ILE A 293 -13.56 -14.43 8.33
CA ILE A 293 -12.62 -14.76 9.39
C ILE A 293 -13.17 -14.32 10.75
N CYS A 294 -13.64 -13.07 10.85
CA CYS A 294 -14.12 -12.50 12.11
C CYS A 294 -15.33 -13.24 12.71
N ASP A 295 -16.25 -13.76 11.90
CA ASP A 295 -17.45 -14.43 12.43
C ASP A 295 -17.13 -15.74 13.16
N ALA A 296 -16.15 -16.49 12.64
CA ALA A 296 -15.74 -17.74 13.23
C ALA A 296 -14.67 -17.53 14.33
N GLY A 297 -13.87 -16.46 14.24
CA GLY A 297 -12.65 -16.30 15.03
C GLY A 297 -11.59 -17.36 14.72
N VAL A 298 -11.74 -18.08 13.60
CA VAL A 298 -10.85 -19.16 13.17
C VAL A 298 -10.42 -18.94 11.74
N ILE A 299 -9.11 -18.89 11.55
CA ILE A 299 -8.49 -18.78 10.22
C ILE A 299 -8.37 -20.20 9.64
N THR A 300 -9.02 -20.44 8.51
CA THR A 300 -9.00 -21.71 7.77
C THR A 300 -8.32 -21.51 6.42
N GLU A 301 -7.94 -22.61 5.76
CA GLU A 301 -7.43 -22.50 4.38
C GLU A 301 -8.49 -21.91 3.43
N GLU A 302 -9.75 -22.24 3.67
CA GLU A 302 -10.87 -21.80 2.83
C GLU A 302 -11.12 -20.29 2.95
N ASN A 303 -11.27 -19.75 4.17
CA ASN A 303 -11.58 -18.32 4.31
C ASN A 303 -10.40 -17.42 3.92
N LEU A 304 -9.15 -17.83 4.19
CA LEU A 304 -7.98 -17.14 3.64
C LEU A 304 -7.96 -17.16 2.12
N ARG A 305 -8.35 -18.28 1.49
CA ARG A 305 -8.37 -18.38 0.03
C ARG A 305 -9.42 -17.45 -0.54
N CYS A 306 -10.61 -17.42 0.04
CA CYS A 306 -11.67 -16.49 -0.36
C CYS A 306 -11.22 -15.02 -0.26
N ALA A 307 -10.60 -14.63 0.87
CA ALA A 307 -10.10 -13.27 1.05
C ALA A 307 -8.98 -12.92 0.04
N TYR A 308 -8.03 -13.84 -0.18
CA TYR A 308 -6.94 -13.62 -1.14
C TYR A 308 -7.46 -13.55 -2.57
N ASP A 309 -8.38 -14.44 -2.96
CA ASP A 309 -9.00 -14.44 -4.29
C ASP A 309 -9.76 -13.12 -4.53
N ALA A 310 -10.49 -12.61 -3.53
CA ALA A 310 -11.17 -11.31 -3.60
C ALA A 310 -10.18 -10.15 -3.81
N CYS A 311 -9.07 -10.10 -3.05
CA CYS A 311 -8.04 -9.07 -3.23
C CYS A 311 -7.36 -9.15 -4.61
N VAL A 312 -7.09 -10.36 -5.10
CA VAL A 312 -6.51 -10.57 -6.45
C VAL A 312 -7.46 -10.08 -7.52
N GLN A 313 -8.76 -10.39 -7.41
CA GLN A 313 -9.78 -9.95 -8.37
C GLN A 313 -9.92 -8.42 -8.38
N ASN A 314 -9.90 -7.78 -7.21
CA ASN A 314 -9.92 -6.32 -7.12
C ASN A 314 -8.67 -5.67 -7.72
N SER A 315 -7.50 -6.31 -7.57
CA SER A 315 -6.22 -5.81 -8.06
C SER A 315 -5.97 -6.07 -9.54
N ALA A 316 -6.77 -6.90 -10.20
CA ALA A 316 -6.50 -7.37 -11.56
C ALA A 316 -6.29 -6.22 -12.56
N ARG A 317 -7.20 -5.23 -12.58
CA ARG A 317 -7.11 -4.07 -13.49
C ARG A 317 -5.91 -3.16 -13.19
N MET A 318 -5.54 -3.01 -11.92
CA MET A 318 -4.34 -2.27 -11.52
C MET A 318 -3.08 -2.89 -12.15
N LEU A 319 -2.99 -4.23 -12.14
CA LEU A 319 -1.82 -4.97 -12.64
C LEU A 319 -1.77 -5.14 -14.16
N THR A 320 -2.91 -5.10 -14.84
CA THR A 320 -3.02 -5.48 -16.26
C THR A 320 -3.30 -4.31 -17.19
N GLU A 321 -4.08 -3.33 -16.74
CA GLU A 321 -4.53 -2.20 -17.55
C GLU A 321 -3.84 -0.89 -17.13
N ARG A 322 -3.61 -0.73 -15.82
CA ARG A 322 -3.12 0.51 -15.22
C ARG A 322 -1.70 0.42 -14.67
N TRP A 323 -0.94 -0.58 -15.09
CA TRP A 323 0.41 -0.86 -14.56
C TRP A 323 1.40 0.31 -14.72
N SER A 324 1.13 1.24 -15.64
CA SER A 324 1.96 2.43 -15.85
C SER A 324 1.65 3.59 -14.89
N ASP A 325 0.51 3.55 -14.20
CA ASP A 325 0.06 4.59 -13.29
C ASP A 325 0.99 4.65 -12.06
N PRO A 326 1.29 5.84 -11.51
CA PRO A 326 2.17 5.97 -10.36
C PRO A 326 1.75 5.08 -9.17
N SER A 327 0.48 5.14 -8.76
CA SER A 327 -0.01 4.36 -7.62
C SER A 327 -0.06 2.85 -7.88
N ALA A 328 -0.32 2.42 -9.12
CA ALA A 328 -0.24 1.02 -9.48
C ALA A 328 1.21 0.49 -9.40
N LYS A 329 2.19 1.25 -9.90
CA LYS A 329 3.62 0.90 -9.82
C LYS A 329 4.09 0.73 -8.39
N ILE A 330 3.66 1.62 -7.52
CA ILE A 330 3.93 1.54 -6.09
C ILE A 330 3.41 0.24 -5.50
N CYS A 331 2.14 -0.08 -5.77
CA CYS A 331 1.53 -1.29 -5.22
C CYS A 331 2.25 -2.55 -5.73
N MET A 332 2.68 -2.54 -7.00
CA MET A 332 3.51 -3.61 -7.55
C MET A 332 4.89 -3.69 -6.89
N ASP A 333 5.50 -2.56 -6.58
CA ASP A 333 6.81 -2.50 -5.92
C ASP A 333 6.78 -3.08 -4.50
N LEU A 334 5.63 -3.09 -3.81
CA LEU A 334 5.49 -3.76 -2.51
C LEU A 334 5.83 -5.24 -2.59
N TYR A 335 5.49 -5.93 -3.69
CA TYR A 335 5.91 -7.33 -3.89
C TYR A 335 7.43 -7.45 -4.01
N VAL A 336 8.05 -6.54 -4.76
CA VAL A 336 9.52 -6.49 -4.90
C VAL A 336 10.17 -6.17 -3.56
N TRP A 337 9.61 -5.25 -2.79
CA TRP A 337 10.08 -4.90 -1.45
C TRP A 337 10.02 -6.11 -0.51
N HIS A 338 8.91 -6.86 -0.51
CA HIS A 338 8.84 -8.11 0.24
C HIS A 338 9.94 -9.07 -0.20
N ILE A 339 10.08 -9.30 -1.51
CA ILE A 339 11.09 -10.18 -2.09
C ILE A 339 12.50 -9.76 -1.63
N LEU A 340 12.92 -8.52 -1.91
CA LEU A 340 14.26 -8.00 -1.65
C LEU A 340 14.64 -7.97 -0.15
N ASN A 341 13.69 -7.75 0.76
CA ASN A 341 13.94 -7.72 2.21
C ASN A 341 14.00 -9.13 2.83
N ASP A 342 14.52 -10.11 2.09
CA ASP A 342 14.54 -11.53 2.43
C ASP A 342 13.18 -12.08 2.87
N ARG A 343 12.11 -11.52 2.29
CA ARG A 343 10.89 -12.26 2.05
C ARG A 343 10.92 -12.80 0.60
N HIS A 344 12.06 -13.21 0.05
CA HIS A 344 12.11 -14.07 -1.16
C HIS A 344 11.35 -15.40 -0.98
N ASN A 345 11.24 -15.85 0.27
CA ASN A 345 10.35 -16.93 0.65
C ASN A 345 8.93 -16.42 1.00
N PHE A 346 8.56 -15.17 0.77
CA PHE A 346 7.26 -14.57 1.13
C PHE A 346 6.11 -15.44 0.66
N LEU A 347 6.07 -15.75 -0.63
CA LEU A 347 5.06 -16.65 -1.19
C LEU A 347 5.19 -18.08 -0.65
N ARG A 348 6.37 -18.54 -0.23
CA ARG A 348 6.54 -19.87 0.41
C ARG A 348 6.15 -19.86 1.90
N ARG A 349 6.20 -18.69 2.53
CA ARG A 349 5.93 -18.39 3.93
C ARG A 349 4.46 -18.02 4.13
N ALA A 350 3.75 -17.46 3.15
CA ALA A 350 2.31 -17.18 3.25
C ALA A 350 1.56 -18.43 3.74
N LEU A 351 0.51 -18.30 4.56
CA LEU A 351 -0.23 -19.45 5.12
C LEU A 351 -0.81 -20.38 4.04
N LEU A 352 -1.13 -19.81 2.88
CA LEU A 352 -1.54 -20.53 1.67
C LEU A 352 -0.40 -20.75 0.69
N GLY A 353 0.85 -20.70 1.13
CA GLY A 353 2.02 -20.46 0.31
C GLY A 353 2.21 -21.41 -0.86
N TYR A 354 3.17 -21.12 -1.75
CA TYR A 354 3.31 -21.66 -3.12
C TYR A 354 2.88 -23.13 -3.39
N HIS A 355 3.10 -24.06 -2.46
CA HIS A 355 2.71 -25.46 -2.63
C HIS A 355 1.22 -25.75 -2.36
N LYS A 356 0.52 -24.85 -1.64
CA LYS A 356 -0.94 -24.84 -1.40
C LYS A 356 -1.70 -24.00 -2.44
N VAL A 357 -1.04 -23.05 -3.11
CA VAL A 357 -1.65 -22.27 -4.20
C VAL A 357 -1.83 -23.14 -5.45
N ARG A 358 -2.96 -22.98 -6.14
CA ARG A 358 -3.27 -23.70 -7.38
C ARG A 358 -2.22 -23.40 -8.45
N LYS A 359 -1.65 -24.45 -9.04
CA LYS A 359 -0.67 -24.36 -10.15
C LYS A 359 -1.31 -24.45 -11.54
N THR A 360 -2.62 -24.63 -11.59
CA THR A 360 -3.38 -24.64 -12.84
C THR A 360 -3.68 -23.22 -13.23
N TYR A 361 -3.25 -22.84 -14.44
CA TYR A 361 -3.68 -21.58 -15.04
C TYR A 361 -5.21 -21.51 -15.04
N THR A 362 -5.71 -20.37 -14.58
CA THR A 362 -7.13 -20.03 -14.64
C THR A 362 -7.25 -18.73 -15.43
N GLU A 363 -8.40 -18.55 -16.08
CA GLU A 363 -8.74 -17.29 -16.74
C GLU A 363 -8.52 -16.11 -15.76
N GLN A 364 -7.90 -15.01 -16.22
CA GLN A 364 -7.74 -13.80 -15.39
C GLN A 364 -9.12 -13.17 -15.14
N ARG A 365 -9.40 -12.83 -13.88
CA ARG A 365 -10.70 -12.34 -13.44
C ARG A 365 -10.57 -11.02 -12.71
N GLU A 366 -11.61 -10.22 -12.78
CA GLU A 366 -11.75 -8.95 -12.07
C GLU A 366 -13.06 -8.88 -11.29
N ALA A 367 -13.11 -7.96 -10.35
CA ALA A 367 -14.33 -7.43 -9.75
C ALA A 367 -14.00 -6.10 -9.06
N ASP A 368 -15.02 -5.29 -8.79
CA ASP A 368 -14.89 -4.07 -8.00
C ASP A 368 -15.01 -4.40 -6.50
N PHE A 369 -14.49 -3.52 -5.65
CA PHE A 369 -14.50 -3.72 -4.19
C PHE A 369 -15.91 -3.99 -3.63
N GLY A 370 -16.92 -3.26 -4.12
CA GLY A 370 -18.32 -3.45 -3.74
C GLY A 370 -18.99 -4.72 -4.29
N GLU A 371 -18.34 -5.41 -5.21
CA GLU A 371 -18.81 -6.68 -5.76
C GLU A 371 -18.12 -7.86 -5.09
N THR A 372 -16.83 -7.75 -4.78
CA THR A 372 -16.06 -8.77 -4.08
C THR A 372 -16.41 -8.88 -2.59
N PHE A 373 -16.83 -7.77 -1.97
CA PHE A 373 -17.24 -7.73 -0.58
C PHE A 373 -18.69 -7.23 -0.43
N ASP A 374 -19.48 -7.92 0.39
CA ASP A 374 -20.82 -7.48 0.78
C ASP A 374 -20.78 -6.34 1.82
N PRO A 375 -21.93 -5.75 2.20
CA PRO A 375 -21.95 -4.67 3.20
C PRO A 375 -21.31 -5.03 4.55
N ASP A 376 -21.33 -6.31 4.95
CA ASP A 376 -20.72 -6.79 6.19
C ASP A 376 -19.21 -7.08 6.05
N TYR A 377 -18.62 -6.77 4.89
CA TYR A 377 -17.23 -7.07 4.53
C TYR A 377 -16.95 -8.58 4.43
N ARG A 378 -17.95 -9.36 4.01
CA ARG A 378 -17.80 -10.76 3.63
C ARG A 378 -17.48 -10.89 2.15
N THR A 379 -16.59 -11.81 1.81
CA THR A 379 -16.33 -12.20 0.42
C THR A 379 -17.60 -12.79 -0.21
N THR A 380 -17.92 -12.33 -1.42
CA THR A 380 -19.12 -12.78 -2.15
C THR A 380 -18.81 -13.94 -3.10
N GLY A 381 -17.53 -14.15 -3.44
CA GLY A 381 -17.08 -15.03 -4.50
C GLY A 381 -17.36 -14.51 -5.91
N PHE A 382 -17.94 -13.31 -6.05
CA PHE A 382 -18.23 -12.73 -7.35
C PHE A 382 -16.94 -12.34 -8.08
N SER A 383 -16.85 -12.72 -9.35
CA SER A 383 -15.85 -12.22 -10.28
C SER A 383 -16.30 -12.44 -11.71
N ARG A 384 -15.78 -11.64 -12.62
CA ARG A 384 -16.01 -11.75 -14.07
C ARG A 384 -14.68 -11.89 -14.82
N PRO A 385 -14.66 -12.41 -16.05
CA PRO A 385 -13.46 -12.36 -16.88
C PRO A 385 -12.93 -10.93 -16.99
N LEU A 386 -11.62 -10.77 -16.85
CA LEU A 386 -10.94 -9.49 -17.08
C LEU A 386 -11.14 -9.09 -18.55
N GLN A 387 -11.49 -7.82 -18.80
CA GLN A 387 -11.82 -7.35 -20.15
C GLN A 387 -10.61 -7.39 -21.08
N SER A 388 -9.44 -7.00 -20.54
CA SER A 388 -8.18 -6.95 -21.26
C SER A 388 -7.15 -7.86 -20.59
N PRO A 389 -7.30 -9.20 -20.67
CA PRO A 389 -6.39 -10.11 -19.99
C PRO A 389 -5.05 -10.18 -20.71
N CYS A 390 -3.97 -10.32 -19.94
CA CYS A 390 -2.67 -10.67 -20.51
C CYS A 390 -2.72 -12.10 -21.08
N ASP A 391 -1.87 -12.41 -22.05
CA ASP A 391 -1.77 -13.75 -22.66
C ASP A 391 -1.37 -14.91 -21.73
N GLY A 392 -0.98 -14.61 -20.48
CA GLY A 392 -0.60 -15.59 -19.47
C GLY A 392 0.83 -16.13 -19.60
N HIS A 393 1.65 -15.51 -20.45
CA HIS A 393 3.09 -15.77 -20.49
C HIS A 393 3.84 -15.07 -19.34
N GLU A 394 5.15 -15.30 -19.25
CA GLU A 394 6.02 -14.74 -18.22
C GLU A 394 5.92 -13.21 -18.13
N TYR A 395 5.77 -12.54 -19.28
CA TYR A 395 5.56 -11.10 -19.37
C TYR A 395 4.23 -10.82 -20.04
N CYS A 396 3.43 -9.93 -19.45
CA CYS A 396 2.19 -9.49 -20.07
C CYS A 396 2.46 -8.88 -21.46
N ASP A 397 1.76 -9.36 -22.48
CA ASP A 397 1.88 -8.89 -23.85
C ASP A 397 1.53 -7.41 -24.00
N HIS A 398 0.65 -6.85 -23.15
CA HIS A 398 0.38 -5.41 -23.11
C HIS A 398 1.64 -4.61 -22.79
N VAL A 399 2.42 -5.04 -21.79
CA VAL A 399 3.69 -4.41 -21.41
C VAL A 399 4.68 -4.54 -22.57
N GLN A 400 4.81 -5.74 -23.16
CA GLN A 400 5.71 -5.97 -24.28
C GLN A 400 5.38 -5.12 -25.51
N LYS A 401 4.09 -5.03 -25.88
CA LYS A 401 3.60 -4.18 -26.99
C LYS A 401 3.94 -2.71 -26.73
N ARG A 402 3.75 -2.24 -25.50
CA ARG A 402 4.07 -0.87 -25.11
C ARG A 402 5.57 -0.59 -25.21
N LEU A 403 6.42 -1.48 -24.67
CA LEU A 403 7.89 -1.35 -24.73
C LEU A 403 8.40 -1.30 -26.19
N LYS A 404 7.83 -2.12 -27.08
CA LYS A 404 8.15 -2.11 -28.51
C LYS A 404 7.73 -0.80 -29.20
N SER A 405 6.67 -0.15 -28.74
CA SER A 405 6.18 1.12 -29.29
C SER A 405 7.02 2.33 -28.86
N THR A 406 7.65 2.30 -27.68
CA THR A 406 8.55 3.33 -27.19
C THR A 406 9.96 3.15 -27.78
N ARG A 407 10.16 3.58 -29.04
CA ARG A 407 11.42 3.46 -29.81
C ARG A 407 12.64 4.25 -29.29
N ASN A 408 12.56 4.93 -28.14
CA ASN A 408 13.71 5.59 -27.48
C ASN A 408 14.12 4.81 -26.23
N GLY A 409 14.66 3.60 -26.45
CA GLY A 409 14.98 2.62 -25.42
C GLY A 409 16.27 2.87 -24.64
N THR A 410 16.30 3.87 -23.74
CA THR A 410 17.44 4.03 -22.82
C THR A 410 17.08 4.03 -21.33
N TRP A 411 15.87 4.42 -20.92
CA TRP A 411 15.57 4.58 -19.49
C TRP A 411 14.77 3.43 -18.87
N LEU A 412 13.79 2.86 -19.57
CA LEU A 412 13.00 1.73 -19.05
C LEU A 412 13.78 0.41 -19.01
N ASN A 413 14.80 0.25 -19.86
CA ASN A 413 15.73 -0.88 -19.77
C ASN A 413 16.67 -0.78 -18.56
N ALA A 414 16.82 0.40 -17.95
CA ALA A 414 17.73 0.61 -16.82
C ALA A 414 17.09 0.26 -15.46
N PHE A 415 15.76 0.24 -15.37
CA PHE A 415 15.00 -0.18 -14.17
C PHE A 415 14.34 -1.55 -14.32
N GLN A 416 14.50 -2.22 -15.47
CA GLN A 416 14.32 -3.66 -15.52
C GLN A 416 15.50 -4.29 -14.79
N TRP A 417 15.23 -4.80 -13.60
CA TRP A 417 16.10 -5.75 -12.93
C TRP A 417 16.43 -6.88 -13.92
N GLN A 418 17.67 -6.91 -14.40
CA GLN A 418 18.26 -8.10 -15.05
C GLN A 418 18.60 -9.13 -13.98
#